data_AF-A0AAV1URZ5-F1
#
_entry.id   AF-A0AAV1URZ5-F1
#
_cell.length_a   1.000
_cell.length_b   1.000
_cell.length_c   1.000
_cell.angle_alpha   90.00
_cell.angle_beta   90.00
_cell.angle_gamma   90.00
#
_symmetry.space_group_name_H-M   'P 1'
#
loop_
_entity.id
_entity.type
_entity.pdbx_description
1 polymer ?
#
loop_
_entity_poly.entity_id
_entity_poly.type
_entity_poly.pdbx_seq_one_letter_code
_entity_poly.pdbx_strand_id
1 'polypeptide(L)' 'MKTFMNLSEGQQVTLEKITALIGHEQAALIVTQGPDALCARLEAFSNFEYSLIV' A
#
# COMPACT_ATOMS: atom_id res chain seq x y z
N MET A 1 -14.76 -7.65 -14.91
CA MET A 1 -13.46 -7.93 -14.25
C MET A 1 -12.75 -6.60 -14.04
N LYS A 2 -12.61 -6.12 -12.79
CA LYS A 2 -11.82 -4.92 -12.51
C LYS A 2 -10.35 -5.32 -12.55
N THR A 3 -9.66 -4.81 -13.56
CA THR A 3 -8.25 -5.03 -13.85
C THR A 3 -7.43 -4.52 -12.66
N PHE A 4 -6.84 -5.43 -11.89
CA PHE A 4 -5.72 -5.12 -11.00
C PHE A 4 -4.54 -4.73 -11.91
N MET A 5 -4.54 -3.48 -12.38
CA MET A 5 -3.57 -2.94 -13.32
C MET A 5 -2.17 -3.01 -12.70
N ASN A 6 -1.25 -3.66 -13.41
CA ASN A 6 0.22 -3.50 -13.39
C ASN A 6 0.77 -2.68 -12.21
N LEU A 7 0.77 -3.26 -11.02
CA LEU A 7 1.53 -2.69 -9.90
C LEU A 7 3.02 -2.93 -10.20
N SER A 8 3.82 -1.87 -10.22
CA SER A 8 5.29 -2.01 -10.29
C SER A 8 5.80 -2.84 -9.11
N GLU A 9 6.98 -3.47 -9.24
CA GLU A 9 7.59 -4.27 -8.14
C GLU A 9 7.60 -3.51 -6.81
N GLY A 10 7.94 -2.21 -6.81
CA GLY A 10 7.89 -1.38 -5.60
C GLY A 10 6.50 -1.27 -4.98
N GLN A 11 5.43 -1.26 -5.78
CA GLN A 11 4.04 -1.24 -5.30
C GLN A 11 3.58 -2.61 -4.80
N GLN A 12 4.09 -3.71 -5.36
CA GLN A 12 3.78 -5.07 -4.90
C GLN A 12 4.41 -5.36 -3.54
N VAL A 13 5.71 -5.05 -3.38
CA VAL A 13 6.41 -5.15 -2.09
C VAL A 13 5.73 -4.31 -1.02
N THR A 14 5.25 -3.13 -1.41
CA THR A 14 4.49 -2.24 -0.53
C THR A 14 3.15 -2.82 -0.14
N LEU A 15 2.42 -3.39 -1.11
CA LEU A 15 1.16 -4.03 -0.84
C LEU A 15 1.34 -5.20 0.13
N GLU A 16 2.40 -5.99 -0.02
CA GLU A 16 2.78 -7.03 0.94
C GLU A 16 3.04 -6.47 2.33
N LYS A 17 3.83 -5.39 2.46
CA LYS A 17 4.10 -4.73 3.75
C LYS A 17 2.83 -4.20 4.41
N ILE A 18 2.00 -3.49 3.65
CA ILE A 18 0.71 -2.98 4.12
C ILE A 18 -0.19 -4.15 4.52
N THR A 19 -0.26 -5.21 3.72
CA THR A 19 -1.01 -6.44 4.04
C THR A 19 -0.55 -7.07 5.35
N ALA A 20 0.76 -7.10 5.61
CA ALA A 20 1.32 -7.62 6.85
C ALA A 20 1.01 -6.73 8.07
N LEU A 21 0.88 -5.41 7.89
CA LEU A 21 0.66 -4.43 8.96
C LEU A 21 -0.83 -4.26 9.33
N ILE A 22 -1.70 -4.13 8.33
CA ILE A 22 -3.14 -3.81 8.53
C ILE A 22 -4.07 -4.96 8.14
N GLY A 23 -3.53 -6.08 7.66
CA GLY A 23 -4.29 -7.25 7.26
C GLY A 23 -4.81 -7.19 5.82
N HIS A 24 -5.13 -8.37 5.30
CA HIS A 24 -5.49 -8.62 3.89
C HIS A 24 -6.76 -7.88 3.45
N GLU A 25 -7.71 -7.66 4.35
CA GLU A 25 -8.98 -7.00 4.08
C GLU A 25 -8.79 -5.50 3.79
N GLN A 26 -7.97 -4.83 4.61
CA GLN A 26 -7.68 -3.41 4.47
C GLN A 26 -6.76 -3.14 3.27
N ALA A 27 -5.80 -4.03 3.01
CA ALA A 27 -4.96 -3.96 1.82
C ALA A 27 -5.77 -4.11 0.52
N ALA A 28 -6.72 -5.06 0.47
CA ALA A 28 -7.59 -5.25 -0.67
C ALA A 28 -8.45 -4.01 -0.97
N LEU A 29 -8.94 -3.32 0.07
CA LEU A 29 -9.67 -2.06 -0.04
C LEU A 29 -8.82 -0.93 -0.63
N ILE A 30 -7.54 -0.84 -0.27
CA ILE A 30 -6.62 0.17 -0.81
C ILE A 30 -6.36 -0.10 -2.30
N VAL A 31 -6.15 -1.35 -2.68
CA VAL A 31 -5.95 -1.72 -4.08
C VAL A 31 -7.20 -1.47 -4.92
N THR A 32 -8.40 -1.63 -4.35
CA THR A 32 -9.66 -1.31 -5.05
C THR A 32 -9.90 0.20 -5.22
N GLN A 33 -9.24 1.04 -4.41
CA GLN A 33 -9.24 2.50 -4.57
C GLN A 33 -8.29 2.98 -5.67
N GLY A 34 -7.38 2.10 -6.13
CA GLY A 34 -6.48 2.35 -7.25
C GLY A 34 -5.03 2.62 -6.83
N PRO A 35 -4.12 2.68 -7.83
CA PRO A 35 -2.68 2.78 -7.59
C PRO A 35 -2.26 4.10 -6.92
N ASP A 36 -3.02 5.18 -7.14
CA ASP A 36 -2.77 6.49 -6.53
C ASP A 36 -3.02 6.45 -5.01
N ALA A 37 -4.12 5.83 -4.59
CA ALA A 37 -4.45 5.63 -3.18
C ALA A 37 -3.44 4.71 -2.47
N LEU A 38 -2.88 3.73 -3.19
CA LEU A 38 -1.80 2.87 -2.69
C LEU A 38 -0.51 3.67 -2.49
N CYS A 39 -0.13 4.52 -3.45
CA CYS A 39 1.04 5.41 -3.31
C CYS A 39 0.87 6.43 -2.18
N ALA A 40 -0.30 7.04 -2.02
CA ALA A 40 -0.59 7.97 -0.93
C ALA A 40 -0.53 7.29 0.44
N ARG A 41 -1.04 6.06 0.56
CA ARG A 41 -0.91 5.25 1.79
C ARG A 41 0.55 4.92 2.08
N LEU A 42 1.34 4.60 1.04
CA LEU A 42 2.77 4.35 1.17
C LEU A 42 3.51 5.56 1.71
N GLU A 43 3.30 6.74 1.13
CA GLU A 43 4.00 7.95 1.58
C GLU A 43 3.67 8.27 3.04
N ALA A 44 2.40 8.13 3.42
CA ALA A 44 1.97 8.28 4.81
C ALA A 44 2.62 7.23 5.75
N PHE A 45 2.73 5.97 5.30
CA PHE A 45 3.37 4.91 6.08
C PHE A 45 4.89 5.12 6.20
N SER A 46 5.59 5.43 5.11
CA SER A 46 7.02 5.71 5.13
C SER A 46 7.34 6.92 5.99
N ASN A 47 6.53 7.98 5.95
CA ASN A 47 6.67 9.12 6.87
C ASN A 47 6.38 8.74 8.33
N PHE A 48 5.43 7.84 8.59
CA PHE A 48 5.14 7.36 9.93
C PHE A 48 6.29 6.52 10.50
N GLU A 49 6.86 5.58 9.72
CA GLU A 49 8.07 4.85 10.11
C GLU A 49 9.25 5.80 10.33
N TYR A 50 9.43 6.79 9.45
CA TYR A 50 10.51 7.78 9.61
C TYR A 50 10.35 8.58 10.89
N SER A 51 9.13 8.99 11.24
CA SER A 51 8.82 9.76 12.45
C SER A 51 8.94 8.94 13.75
N LEU A 52 8.83 7.62 13.70
CA LEU A 52 9.04 6.76 14.86
C LEU A 52 10.54 6.50 15.15
N ILE A 53 11.41 6.81 14.18
CA ILE A 53 12.85 6.58 14.27
C ILE A 53 13.60 7.86 14.72
N VAL A 54 12.94 9.03 14.79
CA VAL A 54 13.54 10.30 15.25
C VAL A 54 13.32 10.60 16.72
#